data_AF-A0A9J5YA92-F1
#
_entry.id   AF-A0A9J5YA92-F1
#
_cell.length_a   1.000
_cell.length_b   1.000
_cell.length_c   1.000
_cell.angle_alpha   90.00
_cell.angle_beta   90.00
_cell.angle_gamma   90.00
#
_symmetry.space_group_name_H-M   'P 1'
#
loop_
_entity.id
_entity.type
_entity.pdbx_description
1 polymer ?
#
loop_
_entity_poly.entity_id
_entity_poly.type
_entity_poly.pdbx_seq_one_letter_code
_entity_poly.pdbx_strand_id
1 'polypeptide(L)' 'MTKATATTLLLVPSHGSMGNSITICDKIYGVQSGVSVIKKYQLTIGEFSSVNPNLDCEKLFIGQWLCLDGSISS' A
#
# COMPACT_ATOMS: atom_id res chain seq x y z
N MET A 1 18.89 -6.33 -11.49
CA MET A 1 17.57 -5.76 -11.17
C MET A 1 16.57 -6.90 -11.27
N THR A 2 16.22 -7.53 -10.15
CA THR A 2 15.27 -8.66 -10.17
C THR A 2 13.87 -8.07 -10.14
N LYS A 3 13.11 -8.29 -11.21
CA LYS A 3 11.69 -7.95 -11.28
C LYS A 3 10.98 -8.79 -10.21
N ALA A 4 10.41 -8.15 -9.18
CA ALA A 4 9.58 -8.86 -8.23
C ALA A 4 8.33 -9.33 -8.99
N THR A 5 8.22 -10.63 -9.20
CA THR A 5 7.01 -11.23 -9.75
C THR A 5 5.88 -10.93 -8.77
N ALA A 6 4.83 -10.26 -9.24
CA ALA A 6 3.63 -10.02 -8.45
C ALA A 6 2.97 -11.37 -8.14
N THR A 7 3.36 -11.98 -7.02
CA THR A 7 2.60 -13.05 -6.41
C THR A 7 1.29 -12.43 -5.98
N THR A 8 0.20 -12.74 -6.68
CA THR A 8 -1.17 -12.40 -6.29
C THR A 8 -1.38 -12.87 -4.86
N LEU A 9 -1.23 -11.96 -3.90
CA LEU A 9 -1.63 -12.18 -2.52
C LEU A 9 -3.16 -12.06 -2.53
N LEU A 10 -3.85 -13.20 -2.58
CA LEU A 10 -5.30 -13.26 -2.35
C LEU A 10 -5.55 -12.82 -0.89
N LEU A 11 -5.68 -11.50 -0.68
CA LEU A 11 -6.10 -10.94 0.60
C LEU A 11 -7.63 -10.96 0.66
N VAL A 12 -8.14 -11.85 1.53
CA VAL A 12 -9.39 -11.83 2.33
C VAL A 12 -10.64 -11.06 1.84
N PRO A 13 -11.85 -11.62 2.04
CA PRO A 13 -13.10 -10.98 1.60
C PRO A 13 -13.38 -9.75 2.46
N SER A 14 -13.14 -8.56 1.89
CA SER A 14 -13.52 -7.29 2.48
C SER A 14 -14.91 -6.93 1.99
N HIS A 15 -15.87 -6.85 2.91
CA HIS A 15 -17.25 -6.48 2.64
C HIS A 15 -17.30 -5.02 2.16
N GLY A 16 -17.71 -4.81 0.90
CA GLY A 16 -17.92 -3.47 0.35
C GLY A 16 -17.43 -3.28 -1.09
N SER A 17 -17.75 -4.23 -1.98
CA SER A 17 -17.54 -4.09 -3.42
C SER A 17 -18.48 -3.03 -4.00
N MET A 18 -17.96 -1.84 -4.28
CA MET A 18 -18.48 -0.97 -5.34
C MET A 18 -17.28 -0.49 -6.18
N GLY A 19 -16.95 -1.27 -7.20
CA GLY A 19 -15.85 -1.02 -8.15
C GLY A 19 -14.73 -2.05 -8.00
N ASN A 20 -14.47 -2.83 -9.05
CA ASN A 20 -13.37 -3.80 -9.14
C ASN A 20 -12.02 -3.08 -9.33
N SER A 21 -11.76 -2.08 -8.49
CA SER A 21 -10.56 -1.27 -8.60
C SER A 21 -9.40 -2.02 -7.95
N ILE A 22 -8.54 -2.61 -8.77
CA ILE A 22 -7.32 -3.30 -8.39
C ILE A 22 -6.22 -2.25 -8.22
N THR A 23 -5.66 -2.13 -7.01
CA THR A 23 -4.45 -1.36 -6.76
C THR A 23 -3.23 -2.18 -7.17
N ILE A 24 -2.49 -1.70 -8.16
CA ILE A 24 -1.17 -2.22 -8.57
C ILE A 24 -0.12 -1.42 -7.81
N CYS A 25 0.73 -2.09 -7.05
CA CYS A 25 1.82 -1.44 -6.33
C CYS A 25 3.16 -1.64 -7.02
N ASP A 26 3.76 -0.53 -7.45
CA ASP A 26 5.06 -0.53 -8.14
C ASP A 26 6.23 -0.42 -7.16
N LYS A 27 6.01 0.23 -6.01
CA LYS A 27 7.02 0.39 -4.97
C LYS A 27 6.48 0.05 -3.60
N ILE A 28 7.00 -1.01 -3.01
CA ILE A 28 6.59 -1.52 -1.70
C ILE A 28 7.63 -1.16 -0.63
N TYR A 29 7.15 -0.77 0.55
CA TYR A 29 7.96 -0.58 1.76
C TYR A 29 7.47 -1.49 2.87
N GLY A 30 8.39 -2.29 3.43
CA GLY A 30 8.15 -2.98 4.69
C GLY A 30 8.44 -2.03 5.84
N VAL A 31 7.46 -1.83 6.74
CA VAL A 31 7.65 -0.99 7.92
C VAL A 31 8.80 -1.56 8.77
N GLN A 32 9.85 -0.76 8.96
CA GLN A 32 11.03 -1.13 9.76
C GLN A 32 11.08 -0.43 11.12
N SER A 33 10.33 0.65 11.29
CA SER A 33 10.25 1.43 12.53
C SER A 33 9.00 2.32 12.55
N GLY A 34 8.65 2.86 13.72
CA GLY A 34 7.49 3.75 13.90
C GLY A 34 7.65 5.17 13.33
N VAL A 35 8.57 5.39 12.40
CA VAL A 35 8.74 6.69 11.73
C VAL A 35 7.64 6.92 10.71
N SER A 36 7.20 8.18 10.55
CA SER A 36 6.22 8.54 9.53
C SER A 36 6.78 8.26 8.12
N VAL A 37 6.19 7.29 7.44
CA VAL A 37 6.58 6.84 6.09
C VAL A 37 6.39 7.96 5.07
N ILE A 38 5.29 8.71 5.18
CA ILE A 38 4.99 9.87 4.32
C ILE A 38 6.12 10.91 4.38
N LYS A 39 6.56 11.27 5.59
CA LYS A 39 7.69 12.23 5.76
C LYS A 39 9.00 11.65 5.24
N LYS A 40 9.30 10.39 5.55
CA LYS A 40 10.54 9.71 5.14
C LYS A 40 10.72 9.69 3.62
N TYR A 41 9.63 9.49 2.88
CA TYR A 41 9.64 9.38 1.42
C TYR A 41 9.11 10.63 0.70
N GLN A 42 8.81 11.71 1.43
CA GLN A 42 8.29 12.97 0.90
C GLN A 42 7.04 12.77 0.02
N LEU A 43 6.15 11.86 0.44
CA LEU A 43 4.91 11.56 -0.27
C LEU A 43 3.82 12.59 0.07
N THR A 44 2.85 12.74 -0.82
CA THR A 44 1.60 13.41 -0.44
C THR A 44 0.66 12.43 0.28
N ILE A 45 -0.16 12.95 1.20
CA ILE A 45 -1.14 12.11 1.93
C ILE A 45 -2.16 11.52 0.96
N GLY A 46 -2.57 12.28 -0.06
CA GLY A 46 -3.57 11.87 -1.04
C GLY A 46 -3.11 10.69 -1.89
N GLU A 47 -1.91 10.79 -2.48
CA GLU A 47 -1.33 9.70 -3.30
C GLU A 47 -1.05 8.46 -2.44
N PHE A 48 -0.52 8.64 -1.23
CA PHE A 48 -0.23 7.51 -0.35
C PHE A 48 -1.53 6.80 0.10
N SER A 49 -2.58 7.54 0.44
CA SER A 49 -3.85 6.94 0.89
C SER A 49 -4.62 6.27 -0.24
N SER A 50 -4.51 6.77 -1.47
CA SER A 50 -5.23 6.16 -2.61
C SER A 50 -4.71 4.75 -2.93
N VAL A 51 -3.41 4.51 -2.80
CA VAL A 51 -2.80 3.18 -3.02
C VAL A 51 -2.70 2.32 -1.76
N ASN A 52 -3.17 2.82 -0.60
CA ASN A 52 -3.32 2.04 0.63
C ASN A 52 -4.72 2.23 1.23
N PRO A 53 -5.78 1.83 0.51
CA PRO A 53 -7.13 1.95 1.02
C PRO A 53 -7.27 1.17 2.33
N ASN A 54 -7.91 1.78 3.33
CA ASN A 54 -8.16 1.24 4.68
C ASN A 54 -6.93 1.18 5.61
N LEU A 55 -5.83 1.85 5.28
CA LEU A 55 -4.68 1.95 6.18
C LEU A 55 -4.99 2.82 7.41
N ASP A 56 -4.81 2.24 8.60
CA ASP A 56 -4.77 2.99 9.86
C ASP A 56 -3.33 3.42 10.17
N CYS A 57 -3.01 4.69 9.92
CA CYS A 57 -1.68 5.25 10.12
C CYS A 57 -1.21 5.24 11.59
N GLU A 58 -2.12 5.11 12.56
CA GLU A 58 -1.79 5.07 13.99
C GLU A 58 -1.46 3.66 14.48
N LYS A 59 -1.78 2.62 13.69
CA LYS A 59 -1.59 1.20 14.06
C LYS A 59 -0.61 0.46 13.17
N LEU A 60 0.36 1.17 12.59
CA LEU A 60 1.42 0.54 11.81
C LEU A 60 2.30 -0.36 12.68
N PHE A 61 2.67 -1.53 12.16
CA PHE A 61 3.57 -2.47 12.82
C PHE A 61 4.73 -2.90 11.92
N ILE A 62 5.84 -3.29 12.53
CA ILE A 62 7.03 -3.75 11.80
C ILE A 62 6.68 -5.00 10.98
N GLY A 63 7.09 -5.00 9.71
CA GLY A 63 6.79 -6.07 8.75
C GLY A 63 5.49 -5.88 7.97
N GLN A 64 4.68 -4.86 8.28
CA GLN A 64 3.56 -4.48 7.42
C GLN A 64 4.07 -3.93 6.08
N TRP A 65 3.43 -4.35 4.98
CA TRP A 65 3.72 -3.84 3.65
C TRP A 65 2.85 -2.63 3.32
N LEU A 66 3.49 -1.55 2.90
CA LEU A 66 2.83 -0.31 2.47
C LEU A 66 3.22 -0.03 1.02
N CYS A 67 2.26 0.41 0.22
CA CYS A 67 2.50 0.87 -1.13
C CYS A 67 2.96 2.33 -1.11
N LEU A 68 4.16 2.62 -1.60
CA LEU A 68 4.68 3.99 -1.70
C LEU A 68 4.30 4.66 -3.01
N ASP A 69 4.07 3.86 -4.06
CA ASP A 69 3.77 4.31 -5.40
C ASP A 69 3.08 3.19 -6.19
N GLY A 70 2.09 3.54 -6.99
CA GLY A 70 1.24 2.59 -7.69
C GLY A 70 0.07 3.24 -8.40
N SER A 71 -0.77 2.42 -9.03
CA SER A 71 -1.93 2.86 -9.80
C SER A 71 -3.16 2.05 -9.47
N ILE A 72 -4.33 2.66 -9.64
CA ILE A 72 -5.62 2.00 -9.46
C ILE A 72 -6.16 1.70 -10.86
N SER A 73 -6.34 0.41 -11.16
CA SER A 73 -6.96 -0.08 -12.39
C SER A 73 -8.38 -0.54 -12.10
N SER A 74 -9.35 -0.22 -12.96
CA SER A 74 -10.77 -0.56 -12.79
C SER A 74 -11.26 -1.59 -13.79
#